data_AF-A0A0J6SZL4-F1
#
_entry.id   AF-A0A0J6SZL4-F1
#
_cell.length_a   1.000
_cell.length_b   1.000
_cell.length_c   1.000
_cell.angle_alpha   90.00
_cell.angle_beta   90.00
_cell.angle_gamma   90.00
#
_symmetry.space_group_name_H-M   'P 1'
#
loop_
_entity.id
_entity.type
_entity.pdbx_description
1 polymer ?
#
loop_
_entity_poly.entity_id
_entity_poly.type
_entity_poly.pdbx_seq_one_letter_code
_entity_poly.pdbx_strand_id
1 'polypeptide(L)'
;MGDLYLYEFLYRGRPADSTEPPAWHVVLGQHVTPPGAAEAQFVASGALTPAQAEAAGFPLAAVLDGINAAALAGRDAASAEAAGLRRERDAAAAARDALAAERDGLAAQLAARQAGPAPISDRQFFQALAMAGAIGPDEALAAVMTGVLPGRIEAAVAALPAAEQFAARMLLSGATTFERGHPMVAQLGAALGYDAAALDGLWSAAAAL
;
A
#
# COMPACT_ATOMS: atom_id res chain seq x y z
N MET A 1 47.63 28.48 15.51
CA MET A 1 46.99 29.54 14.70
C MET A 1 46.20 28.80 13.63
N GLY A 2 44.91 29.12 13.44
CA GLY A 2 44.13 28.44 12.40
C GLY A 2 44.66 28.78 11.01
N ASP A 3 44.39 27.90 10.04
CA ASP A 3 44.79 28.12 8.66
C ASP A 3 44.05 29.33 8.07
N LEU A 4 44.77 30.16 7.31
CA LEU A 4 44.17 31.26 6.55
C LEU A 4 43.33 30.70 5.41
N TYR A 5 42.12 31.22 5.25
CA TYR A 5 41.23 30.86 4.14
C TYR A 5 40.62 32.10 3.51
N LEU A 6 40.18 31.95 2.25
CA LEU A 6 39.43 33.00 1.56
C LEU A 6 38.06 33.17 2.23
N TYR A 7 37.84 34.33 2.86
CA TYR A 7 36.58 34.65 3.52
C TYR A 7 35.62 35.41 2.59
N GLU A 8 36.15 36.37 1.84
CA GLU A 8 35.37 37.14 0.87
C GLU A 8 36.19 37.39 -0.40
N PHE A 9 35.54 37.33 -1.56
CA PHE A 9 36.09 37.75 -2.84
C PHE A 9 35.14 38.73 -3.49
N LEU A 10 35.63 39.94 -3.78
CA LEU A 10 34.86 40.99 -4.43
C LEU A 10 35.47 41.30 -5.79
N TYR A 11 34.72 41.05 -6.85
CA TYR A 11 35.09 41.45 -8.21
C TYR A 11 34.25 42.64 -8.65
N ARG A 12 34.91 43.74 -9.01
CA ARG A 12 34.28 44.89 -9.66
C ARG A 12 34.54 44.81 -11.14
N GLY A 13 33.51 44.39 -11.88
CA GLY A 13 33.51 44.43 -13.34
C GLY A 13 33.55 45.87 -13.87
N ARG A 14 33.66 45.99 -15.19
CA ARG A 14 33.60 47.28 -15.88
C ARG A 14 32.67 47.23 -17.09
N PRO A 15 32.08 48.36 -17.50
CA PRO A 15 31.45 48.49 -18.81
C PRO A 15 32.46 48.20 -19.94
N ALA A 16 31.97 47.68 -21.08
CA ALA A 16 32.81 47.27 -22.21
C ALA A 16 33.72 48.40 -22.72
N ASP A 17 33.27 49.65 -22.65
CA ASP A 17 33.96 50.83 -23.18
C ASP A 17 34.83 51.54 -22.14
N SER A 18 34.91 51.04 -20.90
CA SER A 18 35.74 51.64 -19.85
C SER A 18 37.22 51.29 -20.02
N THR A 19 38.09 52.28 -19.88
CA THR A 19 39.56 52.11 -19.86
C THR A 19 40.09 51.73 -18.48
N GLU A 20 39.30 51.87 -17.41
CA GLU A 20 39.70 51.51 -16.06
C GLU A 20 39.91 49.98 -15.96
N PRO A 21 41.01 49.50 -15.34
CA PRO A 21 41.21 48.07 -15.16
C PRO A 21 40.17 47.52 -14.17
N PRO A 22 39.63 46.30 -14.39
CA PRO A 22 38.78 45.65 -13.40
C PRO A 22 39.54 45.50 -12.08
N ALA A 23 38.85 45.77 -10.97
CA ALA A 23 39.44 45.73 -9.64
C ALA A 23 38.88 44.54 -8.86
N TRP A 24 39.74 43.83 -8.16
CA TRP A 24 39.34 42.76 -7.26
C TRP A 24 40.05 42.88 -5.92
N HIS A 25 39.37 42.42 -4.87
CA HIS A 25 39.90 42.38 -3.51
C HIS A 25 39.51 41.05 -2.88
N VAL A 26 40.36 40.57 -1.97
CA VAL A 26 40.04 39.44 -1.10
C VAL A 26 40.07 39.88 0.35
N VAL A 27 39.25 39.23 1.16
CA VAL A 27 39.36 39.26 2.61
C VAL A 27 39.71 37.84 3.05
N LEU A 28 40.76 37.72 3.87
CA LEU A 28 41.19 36.43 4.41
C LEU A 28 40.63 36.28 5.82
N GLY A 29 40.08 35.11 6.10
CA GLY A 29 39.58 34.72 7.42
C GLY A 29 40.55 33.78 8.11
N GLN A 30 40.60 33.84 9.43
CA GLN A 30 41.27 32.86 10.27
C GLN A 30 40.55 32.75 11.61
N HIS A 31 40.59 31.56 12.20
CA HIS A 31 40.23 31.38 13.61
C HIS A 31 41.50 31.38 14.45
N VAL A 32 41.55 32.27 15.44
CA VAL A 32 42.68 32.39 16.37
C VAL A 32 42.16 32.25 17.79
N THR A 33 42.95 31.66 18.69
CA THR A 33 42.63 31.62 20.12
C THR A 33 43.54 32.63 20.82
N PRO A 34 43.05 33.83 21.18
CA PRO A 34 43.88 34.82 21.86
C PRO A 34 44.34 34.33 23.24
N PRO A 35 45.45 34.85 23.77
CA PRO A 35 45.88 34.55 25.14
C PRO A 35 44.78 34.88 26.15
N GLY A 36 44.39 33.90 26.97
CA GLY A 36 43.34 34.02 27.99
C GLY A 36 41.91 33.82 27.49
N ALA A 37 41.70 33.57 26.19
CA ALA A 37 40.40 33.19 25.66
C ALA A 37 40.13 31.69 25.81
N ALA A 38 38.90 31.32 26.19
CA ALA A 38 38.47 29.92 26.30
C ALA A 38 38.12 29.28 24.95
N GLU A 39 37.77 30.09 23.94
CA GLU A 39 37.33 29.65 22.62
C GLU A 39 38.06 30.39 21.50
N ALA A 40 38.12 29.78 20.32
CA ALA A 40 38.67 30.41 19.12
C ALA A 40 37.73 31.53 18.63
N GLN A 41 38.33 32.64 18.20
CA GLN A 41 37.65 33.81 17.66
C GLN A 41 37.98 33.96 16.18
N PHE A 42 36.96 34.30 15.39
CA PHE A 42 37.14 34.64 13.98
C PHE A 42 37.77 36.03 13.84
N VAL A 43 38.80 36.13 13.01
CA VAL A 43 39.46 37.38 12.64
C VAL A 43 39.57 37.43 11.13
N ALA A 44 39.14 38.56 10.55
CA ALA A 44 39.27 38.83 9.13
C ALA A 44 40.38 39.86 8.88
N SER A 45 41.04 39.76 7.71
CA SER A 45 41.86 40.84 7.20
C SER A 45 40.99 42.04 6.80
N GLY A 46 41.61 43.19 6.53
CA GLY A 46 40.99 44.19 5.67
C GLY A 46 40.91 43.68 4.21
N ALA A 47 40.27 44.45 3.34
CA ALA A 47 40.31 44.20 1.90
C ALA A 47 41.75 44.31 1.39
N LEU A 48 42.30 43.22 0.87
CA LEU A 48 43.64 43.16 0.31
C LEU A 48 43.62 43.58 -1.16
N THR A 49 44.63 44.35 -1.57
CA THR A 49 44.88 44.61 -2.99
C THR A 49 45.35 43.33 -3.70
N PRO A 50 45.30 43.26 -5.04
CA PRO A 50 45.80 42.11 -5.79
C PRO A 50 47.22 41.66 -5.41
N ALA A 51 48.15 42.61 -5.29
CA ALA A 51 49.53 42.33 -4.91
C ALA A 51 49.66 41.79 -3.47
N GLN A 52 48.85 42.29 -2.53
CA GLN A 52 48.81 41.79 -1.16
C GLN A 52 48.23 40.38 -1.07
N ALA A 53 47.19 40.10 -1.86
CA ALA A 53 46.58 38.78 -1.96
C ALA A 53 47.56 37.74 -2.54
N GLU A 54 48.27 38.10 -3.62
CA GLU A 54 49.31 37.25 -4.22
C GLU A 54 50.44 36.96 -3.24
N ALA A 55 50.94 37.99 -2.54
CA ALA A 55 51.97 37.82 -1.51
C ALA A 55 51.51 36.93 -0.34
N ALA A 56 50.20 36.92 -0.06
CA ALA A 56 49.58 36.05 0.94
C ALA A 56 49.27 34.64 0.42
N GLY A 57 49.58 34.31 -0.84
CA GLY A 57 49.33 32.99 -1.45
C GLY A 57 47.96 32.81 -2.08
N PHE A 58 47.21 33.90 -2.32
CA PHE A 58 45.88 33.91 -2.92
C PHE A 58 45.87 34.67 -4.26
N PRO A 59 46.63 34.23 -5.29
CA PRO A 59 46.54 34.83 -6.61
C PRO A 59 45.14 34.62 -7.20
N LEU A 60 44.69 35.53 -8.08
CA LEU A 60 43.34 35.50 -8.66
C LEU A 60 43.00 34.14 -9.30
N ALA A 61 43.95 33.53 -10.02
CA ALA A 61 43.74 32.22 -10.63
C ALA A 61 43.41 31.15 -9.58
N ALA A 62 44.18 31.07 -8.50
CA ALA A 62 43.93 30.11 -7.42
C ALA A 62 42.61 30.39 -6.68
N VAL A 63 42.23 31.65 -6.51
CA VAL A 63 40.93 32.04 -5.93
C VAL A 63 39.78 31.54 -6.81
N LEU A 64 39.83 31.80 -8.11
CA LEU A 64 38.79 31.36 -9.03
C LEU A 64 38.74 29.84 -9.16
N ASP A 65 39.89 29.18 -9.22
CA ASP A 65 39.97 27.71 -9.26
C ASP A 65 39.39 27.09 -7.98
N GLY A 66 39.70 27.66 -6.82
CA GLY A 66 39.14 27.22 -5.54
C GLY A 66 37.61 27.39 -5.47
N ILE A 67 37.09 28.54 -5.91
CA ILE A 67 35.65 28.80 -5.98
C ILE A 67 34.97 27.81 -6.94
N ASN A 68 35.54 27.61 -8.14
CA ASN A 68 35.02 26.68 -9.13
C ASN A 68 35.03 25.24 -8.61
N ALA A 69 36.14 24.80 -8.01
CA ALA A 69 36.26 23.46 -7.45
C ALA A 69 35.23 23.24 -6.33
N ALA A 70 35.06 24.20 -5.42
CA ALA A 70 34.06 24.12 -4.35
C ALA A 70 32.62 24.08 -4.91
N ALA A 71 32.31 24.92 -5.91
CA ALA A 71 31.00 24.93 -6.55
C ALA A 71 30.69 23.62 -7.27
N LEU A 72 31.67 23.06 -7.99
CA LEU A 72 31.55 21.76 -8.66
C LEU A 72 31.38 20.63 -7.65
N ALA A 73 32.16 20.61 -6.58
CA ALA A 73 32.02 19.62 -5.51
C ALA A 73 30.63 19.70 -4.85
N GLY A 74 30.13 20.92 -4.59
CA GLY A 74 28.79 21.14 -4.04
C GLY A 74 27.68 20.65 -4.99
N ARG A 75 27.80 20.93 -6.30
CA ARG A 75 26.88 20.43 -7.32
C ARG A 75 26.87 18.90 -7.37
N ASP A 76 28.05 18.29 -7.36
CA ASP A 76 28.20 16.84 -7.47
C ASP A 76 27.65 16.14 -6.23
N ALA A 77 27.90 16.68 -5.04
CA ALA A 77 27.30 16.21 -3.78
C ALA A 77 25.77 16.31 -3.80
N ALA A 78 25.22 17.46 -4.17
CA ALA A 78 23.76 17.65 -4.29
C ALA A 78 23.14 16.70 -5.33
N SER A 79 23.84 16.44 -6.44
CA SER A 79 23.39 15.51 -7.48
C SER A 79 23.38 14.06 -6.97
N ALA A 80 24.39 13.67 -6.19
CA ALA A 80 24.47 12.36 -5.57
C ALA A 80 23.36 12.15 -4.52
N GLU A 81 23.10 13.17 -3.69
CA GLU A 81 22.02 13.17 -2.71
C GLU A 81 20.65 13.05 -3.40
N ALA A 82 20.39 13.87 -4.43
CA ALA A 82 19.16 13.80 -5.20
C ALA A 82 18.97 12.44 -5.88
N ALA A 83 20.04 11.80 -6.35
CA ALA A 83 19.97 10.45 -6.89
C ALA A 83 19.63 9.41 -5.80
N GLY A 84 20.15 9.58 -4.57
CA GLY A 84 19.79 8.77 -3.40
C GLY A 84 18.29 8.88 -3.07
N LEU A 85 17.80 10.10 -2.92
CA LEU A 85 16.39 10.38 -2.61
C LEU A 85 15.43 9.84 -3.68
N ARG A 86 15.81 9.91 -4.96
CA ARG A 86 15.01 9.30 -6.04
C ARG A 86 14.92 7.78 -5.91
N ARG A 87 16.03 7.11 -5.60
CA ARG A 87 16.04 5.64 -5.37
C ARG A 87 15.15 5.27 -4.18
N GLU A 88 15.22 6.02 -3.09
CA GLU A 88 14.37 5.79 -1.92
C GLU A 88 12.88 5.99 -2.23
N ARG A 89 12.53 7.08 -2.93
CA ARG A 89 11.17 7.34 -3.40
C ARG A 89 10.65 6.21 -4.28
N ASP A 90 11.45 5.76 -5.24
CA ASP A 90 11.05 4.72 -6.19
C ASP A 90 10.87 3.37 -5.47
N ALA A 91 11.75 3.04 -4.51
CA ALA A 91 11.59 1.88 -3.65
C ALA A 91 10.32 1.95 -2.79
N ALA A 92 10.03 3.11 -2.20
CA ALA A 92 8.82 3.33 -1.40
C ALA A 92 7.54 3.22 -2.24
N ALA A 93 7.55 3.73 -3.48
CA ALA A 93 6.44 3.60 -4.41
C ALA A 93 6.18 2.12 -4.75
N ALA A 94 7.22 1.36 -5.07
CA ALA A 94 7.11 -0.08 -5.32
C ALA A 94 6.57 -0.85 -4.11
N ALA A 95 7.04 -0.53 -2.90
CA ALA A 95 6.54 -1.14 -1.67
C ALA A 95 5.05 -0.84 -1.42
N ARG A 96 4.63 0.41 -1.66
CA ARG A 96 3.22 0.80 -1.55
C ARG A 96 2.34 0.02 -2.53
N ASP A 97 2.79 -0.11 -3.78
CA ASP A 97 2.01 -0.80 -4.81
C ASP A 97 1.89 -2.30 -4.50
N ALA A 98 2.93 -2.94 -3.95
CA ALA A 98 2.87 -4.31 -3.46
C ALA A 98 1.87 -4.49 -2.31
N LEU A 99 1.88 -3.58 -1.32
CA LEU A 99 0.93 -3.60 -0.21
C LEU A 99 -0.52 -3.37 -0.68
N ALA A 100 -0.72 -2.52 -1.69
CA ALA A 100 -2.05 -2.31 -2.28
C ALA A 100 -2.56 -3.60 -2.94
N ALA A 101 -1.72 -4.30 -3.69
CA ALA A 101 -2.08 -5.59 -4.29
C ALA A 101 -2.41 -6.65 -3.23
N GLU A 102 -1.65 -6.71 -2.13
CA GLU A 102 -1.94 -7.62 -1.02
C GLU A 102 -3.28 -7.29 -0.36
N ARG A 103 -3.53 -6.01 -0.06
CA ARG A 103 -4.80 -5.53 0.50
C ARG A 103 -5.97 -5.91 -0.40
N ASP A 104 -5.85 -5.71 -1.70
CA ASP A 104 -6.91 -6.00 -2.66
C ASP A 104 -7.17 -7.50 -2.75
N GLY A 105 -6.12 -8.33 -2.68
CA GLY A 105 -6.23 -9.78 -2.58
C GLY A 105 -6.96 -10.23 -1.31
N LEU A 106 -6.62 -9.65 -0.16
CA LEU A 106 -7.30 -9.94 1.11
C LEU A 106 -8.76 -9.47 1.10
N ALA A 107 -9.04 -8.30 0.52
CA ALA A 107 -10.39 -7.79 0.37
C ALA A 107 -11.25 -8.72 -0.52
N ALA A 108 -10.68 -9.23 -1.62
CA ALA A 108 -11.34 -10.20 -2.48
C ALA A 108 -11.62 -11.53 -1.75
N GLN A 109 -10.65 -12.03 -0.97
CA GLN A 109 -10.85 -13.23 -0.15
C GLN A 109 -11.93 -13.02 0.91
N LEU A 110 -11.95 -11.86 1.57
CA LEU A 110 -12.98 -11.53 2.55
C LEU A 110 -14.36 -11.42 1.89
N ALA A 111 -14.45 -10.76 0.73
CA ALA A 111 -15.69 -10.64 -0.02
C ALA A 111 -16.21 -12.02 -0.46
N ALA A 112 -15.33 -12.90 -0.96
CA ALA A 112 -15.68 -14.27 -1.30
C ALA A 112 -16.19 -15.07 -0.09
N ARG A 113 -15.57 -14.89 1.08
CA ARG A 113 -16.02 -15.52 2.33
C ARG A 113 -17.37 -14.98 2.81
N GLN A 114 -17.63 -13.68 2.61
CA GLN A 114 -18.88 -13.03 3.02
C GLN A 114 -20.05 -13.33 2.07
N ALA A 115 -19.79 -13.49 0.77
CA ALA A 115 -20.83 -13.81 -0.21
C ALA A 115 -21.53 -15.14 0.08
N GLY A 116 -20.87 -16.07 0.78
CA GLY A 116 -21.41 -17.39 1.10
C GLY A 116 -21.66 -18.25 -0.15
N PRO A 117 -22.22 -19.46 0.00
CA PRO A 117 -22.52 -20.32 -1.14
C PRO A 117 -23.60 -19.70 -2.05
N ALA A 118 -23.40 -19.82 -3.36
CA ALA A 118 -24.35 -19.31 -4.36
C ALA A 118 -25.75 -19.93 -4.16
N PRO A 119 -26.83 -19.18 -4.45
CA PRO A 119 -28.17 -19.74 -4.43
C PRO A 119 -28.30 -20.88 -5.45
N ILE A 120 -29.02 -21.93 -5.08
CA ILE A 120 -29.22 -23.12 -5.92
C ILE A 120 -30.69 -23.24 -6.29
N SER A 121 -30.98 -23.74 -7.48
CA SER A 121 -32.35 -24.01 -7.91
C SER A 121 -32.98 -25.16 -7.12
N ASP A 122 -34.31 -25.23 -7.16
CA ASP A 122 -35.09 -26.36 -6.61
C ASP A 122 -34.60 -27.73 -7.08
N ARG A 123 -34.37 -27.86 -8.39
CA ARG A 123 -33.78 -29.06 -8.99
C ARG A 123 -32.41 -29.38 -8.41
N GLN A 124 -31.51 -28.40 -8.34
CA GLN A 124 -30.15 -28.59 -7.81
C GLN A 124 -30.18 -29.02 -6.34
N PHE A 125 -31.08 -28.44 -5.54
CA PHE A 125 -31.25 -28.78 -4.13
C PHE A 125 -31.67 -30.24 -3.93
N PHE A 126 -32.78 -30.68 -4.55
CA PHE A 126 -33.26 -32.05 -4.39
C PHE A 126 -32.33 -33.08 -5.06
N GLN A 127 -31.71 -32.75 -6.19
CA GLN A 127 -30.72 -33.62 -6.82
C GLN A 127 -29.48 -33.80 -5.94
N ALA A 128 -28.98 -32.74 -5.31
CA ALA A 128 -27.84 -32.84 -4.40
C ALA A 128 -28.16 -33.64 -3.13
N LEU A 129 -29.38 -33.50 -2.58
CA LEU A 129 -29.83 -34.33 -1.45
C LEU A 129 -29.89 -35.82 -1.81
N ALA A 130 -30.35 -36.16 -3.02
CA ALA A 130 -30.35 -37.54 -3.49
C ALA A 130 -28.92 -38.08 -3.68
N MET A 131 -28.03 -37.29 -4.29
CA MET A 131 -26.62 -37.66 -4.47
C MET A 131 -25.88 -37.81 -3.13
N ALA A 132 -26.26 -37.04 -2.11
CA ALA A 132 -25.76 -37.16 -0.74
C ALA A 132 -26.40 -38.32 0.04
N GLY A 133 -27.35 -39.05 -0.54
CA GLY A 133 -28.06 -40.16 0.10
C GLY A 133 -29.03 -39.73 1.20
N ALA A 134 -29.39 -38.45 1.26
CA ALA A 134 -30.36 -37.95 2.23
C ALA A 134 -31.79 -38.42 1.89
N ILE A 135 -32.12 -38.44 0.59
CA ILE A 135 -33.41 -38.88 0.04
C ILE A 135 -33.16 -39.84 -1.13
N GLY A 136 -34.18 -40.59 -1.55
CA GLY A 136 -34.11 -41.43 -2.74
C GLY A 136 -34.15 -40.63 -4.05
N PRO A 137 -33.59 -41.15 -5.17
CA PRO A 137 -33.70 -40.51 -6.48
C PRO A 137 -35.15 -40.29 -6.95
N ASP A 138 -36.02 -41.26 -6.70
CA ASP A 138 -37.45 -41.16 -7.06
C ASP A 138 -38.18 -40.09 -6.24
N GLU A 139 -37.79 -39.94 -4.96
CA GLU A 139 -38.32 -38.89 -4.09
C GLU A 139 -37.88 -37.50 -4.55
N ALA A 140 -36.60 -37.37 -4.95
CA ALA A 140 -36.08 -36.11 -5.50
C ALA A 140 -36.78 -35.74 -6.81
N LEU A 141 -37.03 -36.72 -7.69
CA LEU A 141 -37.76 -36.48 -8.94
C LEU A 141 -39.22 -36.08 -8.67
N ALA A 142 -39.90 -36.77 -7.75
CA ALA A 142 -41.26 -36.42 -7.34
C ALA A 142 -41.35 -35.01 -6.74
N ALA A 143 -40.38 -34.63 -5.92
CA ALA A 143 -40.28 -33.30 -5.34
C ALA A 143 -40.21 -32.22 -6.42
N VAL A 144 -39.32 -32.37 -7.40
CA VAL A 144 -39.14 -31.38 -8.47
C VAL A 144 -40.30 -31.38 -9.48
N MET A 145 -40.84 -32.55 -9.83
CA MET A 145 -41.88 -32.64 -10.86
C MET A 145 -43.29 -32.31 -10.37
N THR A 146 -43.59 -32.65 -9.11
CA THR A 146 -44.96 -32.62 -8.57
C THR A 146 -45.09 -31.82 -7.27
N GLY A 147 -43.98 -31.32 -6.71
CA GLY A 147 -43.96 -30.60 -5.43
C GLY A 147 -44.19 -31.51 -4.22
N VAL A 148 -44.13 -32.83 -4.38
CA VAL A 148 -44.34 -33.81 -3.30
C VAL A 148 -43.10 -33.86 -2.42
N LEU A 149 -43.24 -33.46 -1.16
CA LEU A 149 -42.12 -33.39 -0.25
C LEU A 149 -41.64 -34.80 0.15
N PRO A 150 -40.32 -35.10 0.04
CA PRO A 150 -39.76 -36.39 0.48
C PRO A 150 -40.05 -36.66 1.95
N GLY A 151 -40.30 -37.93 2.31
CA GLY A 151 -40.74 -38.30 3.65
C GLY A 151 -39.77 -37.89 4.76
N ARG A 152 -38.46 -37.94 4.49
CA ARG A 152 -37.43 -37.49 5.44
C ARG A 152 -37.49 -35.98 5.68
N ILE A 153 -37.78 -35.19 4.65
CA ILE A 153 -37.90 -33.74 4.73
C ILE A 153 -39.21 -33.37 5.43
N GLU A 154 -40.30 -34.05 5.12
CA GLU A 154 -41.58 -33.90 5.84
C GLU A 154 -41.43 -34.21 7.33
N ALA A 155 -40.68 -35.25 7.70
CA ALA A 155 -40.37 -35.58 9.09
C ALA A 155 -39.53 -34.47 9.77
N ALA A 156 -38.55 -33.90 9.05
CA ALA A 156 -37.75 -32.78 9.55
C ALA A 156 -38.61 -31.51 9.75
N VAL A 157 -39.55 -31.23 8.85
CA VAL A 157 -40.51 -30.13 9.00
C VAL A 157 -41.46 -30.38 10.18
N ALA A 158 -41.91 -31.61 10.38
CA ALA A 158 -42.77 -31.97 11.52
C ALA A 158 -42.07 -31.83 12.89
N ALA A 159 -40.73 -31.88 12.92
CA ALA A 159 -39.94 -31.65 14.13
C ALA A 159 -39.79 -30.16 14.49
N LEU A 160 -40.13 -29.23 13.58
CA LEU A 160 -40.12 -27.79 13.85
C LEU A 160 -41.29 -27.39 14.77
N PRO A 161 -41.20 -26.24 15.47
CA PRO A 161 -42.31 -25.69 16.23
C PRO A 161 -43.56 -25.54 15.36
N ALA A 162 -44.74 -25.87 15.90
CA ALA A 162 -45.99 -25.91 15.13
C ALA A 162 -46.29 -24.61 14.35
N ALA A 163 -45.90 -23.46 14.89
CA ALA A 163 -46.05 -22.15 14.24
C ALA A 163 -45.20 -21.98 12.97
N GLU A 164 -44.10 -22.72 12.84
CA GLU A 164 -43.12 -22.61 11.74
C GLU A 164 -43.36 -23.63 10.63
N GLN A 165 -44.06 -24.74 10.92
CA GLN A 165 -44.21 -25.86 9.99
C GLN A 165 -44.96 -25.50 8.70
N PHE A 166 -45.99 -24.64 8.77
CA PHE A 166 -46.73 -24.22 7.59
C PHE A 166 -45.85 -23.39 6.65
N ALA A 167 -45.11 -22.43 7.20
CA ALA A 167 -44.17 -21.60 6.45
C ALA A 167 -43.06 -22.45 5.82
N ALA A 168 -42.55 -23.45 6.54
CA ALA A 168 -41.54 -24.38 6.03
C ALA A 168 -42.04 -25.19 4.82
N ARG A 169 -43.24 -25.79 4.90
CA ARG A 169 -43.84 -26.53 3.77
C ARG A 169 -44.09 -25.62 2.57
N MET A 170 -44.63 -24.43 2.81
CA MET A 170 -44.92 -23.47 1.74
C MET A 170 -43.64 -23.03 1.00
N LEU A 171 -42.54 -22.84 1.74
CA LEU A 171 -41.24 -22.52 1.17
C LEU A 171 -40.67 -23.70 0.38
N LEU A 172 -40.67 -24.91 0.95
CA LEU A 172 -40.10 -26.09 0.30
C LEU A 172 -40.83 -26.52 -0.97
N SER A 173 -42.16 -26.31 -1.03
CA SER A 173 -42.97 -26.65 -2.20
C SER A 173 -43.09 -25.50 -3.21
N GLY A 174 -42.76 -24.27 -2.84
CA GLY A 174 -42.95 -23.08 -3.68
C GLY A 174 -41.67 -22.35 -4.08
N ALA A 175 -40.53 -22.64 -3.45
CA ALA A 175 -39.26 -22.01 -3.76
C ALA A 175 -38.71 -22.55 -5.08
N THR A 176 -38.43 -21.65 -6.03
CA THR A 176 -37.68 -21.98 -7.24
C THR A 176 -36.17 -21.88 -7.02
N THR A 177 -35.76 -21.18 -5.96
CA THR A 177 -34.37 -20.90 -5.59
C THR A 177 -34.22 -21.02 -4.07
N PHE A 178 -33.16 -21.70 -3.63
CA PHE A 178 -32.79 -21.91 -2.24
C PHE A 178 -31.50 -21.16 -1.90
N GLU A 179 -31.60 -20.20 -1.00
CA GLU A 179 -30.47 -19.43 -0.49
C GLU A 179 -29.89 -20.07 0.78
N ARG A 180 -28.58 -20.31 0.80
CA ARG A 180 -27.91 -20.93 1.96
C ARG A 180 -28.08 -20.11 3.25
N GLY A 181 -28.12 -18.79 3.10
CA GLY A 181 -28.28 -17.84 4.22
C GLY A 181 -29.69 -17.77 4.80
N HIS A 182 -30.68 -18.42 4.19
CA HIS A 182 -32.05 -18.39 4.68
C HIS A 182 -32.16 -19.17 6.02
N PRO A 183 -32.78 -18.60 7.08
CA PRO A 183 -32.80 -19.22 8.41
C PRO A 183 -33.46 -20.62 8.42
N MET A 184 -34.47 -20.83 7.57
CA MET A 184 -35.12 -22.13 7.40
C MET A 184 -34.16 -23.23 6.91
N VAL A 185 -33.16 -22.90 6.08
CA VAL A 185 -32.17 -23.88 5.58
C VAL A 185 -31.31 -24.40 6.72
N ALA A 186 -30.90 -23.52 7.64
CA ALA A 186 -30.13 -23.93 8.81
C ALA A 186 -30.96 -24.81 9.76
N GLN A 187 -32.24 -24.44 10.00
CA GLN A 187 -33.15 -25.22 10.84
C GLN A 187 -33.44 -26.60 10.25
N LEU A 188 -33.78 -26.67 8.95
CA LEU A 188 -34.07 -27.92 8.26
C LEU A 188 -32.82 -28.80 8.14
N GLY A 189 -31.67 -28.19 7.83
CA GLY A 189 -30.40 -28.89 7.78
C GLY A 189 -30.04 -29.55 9.11
N ALA A 190 -30.19 -28.81 10.23
CA ALA A 190 -29.98 -29.36 11.56
C ALA A 190 -30.95 -30.53 11.86
N ALA A 191 -32.22 -30.41 11.49
CA ALA A 191 -33.21 -31.49 11.64
C ALA A 191 -32.90 -32.73 10.77
N LEU A 192 -32.25 -32.53 9.61
CA LEU A 192 -31.77 -33.60 8.74
C LEU A 192 -30.42 -34.20 9.17
N GLY A 193 -29.76 -33.59 10.17
CA GLY A 193 -28.46 -34.02 10.70
C GLY A 193 -27.24 -33.38 10.03
N TYR A 194 -27.43 -32.31 9.26
CA TYR A 194 -26.33 -31.53 8.67
C TYR A 194 -25.88 -30.42 9.62
N ASP A 195 -24.57 -30.33 9.85
CA ASP A 195 -23.96 -29.12 10.42
C ASP A 195 -23.76 -28.03 9.36
N ALA A 196 -23.31 -26.85 9.79
CA ALA A 196 -23.12 -25.71 8.91
C ALA A 196 -22.12 -25.99 7.76
N ALA A 197 -21.04 -26.73 8.03
CA ALA A 197 -20.02 -27.03 7.04
C ALA A 197 -20.52 -28.07 6.02
N ALA A 198 -21.28 -29.07 6.48
CA ALA A 198 -21.91 -30.06 5.63
C ALA A 198 -22.97 -29.45 4.72
N LEU A 199 -23.75 -28.47 5.20
CA LEU A 199 -24.66 -27.68 4.37
C LEU A 199 -23.92 -26.83 3.32
N ASP A 200 -22.81 -26.20 3.69
CA ASP A 200 -22.00 -25.42 2.74
C ASP A 200 -21.39 -26.31 1.66
N GLY A 201 -20.95 -27.51 2.03
CA GLY A 201 -20.50 -28.55 1.11
C GLY A 201 -21.63 -29.02 0.18
N LEU A 202 -22.84 -29.25 0.71
CA LEU A 202 -24.01 -29.61 -0.07
C LEU A 202 -24.37 -28.52 -1.09
N TRP A 203 -24.39 -27.25 -0.67
CA TRP A 203 -24.67 -26.12 -1.57
C TRP A 203 -23.61 -25.96 -2.65
N SER A 204 -22.33 -26.15 -2.31
CA SER A 204 -21.23 -26.09 -3.29
C SER A 204 -21.33 -27.22 -4.32
N ALA A 205 -21.68 -28.43 -3.89
CA ALA A 205 -21.91 -29.56 -4.78
C ALA A 205 -23.14 -29.34 -5.66
N ALA A 206 -24.24 -28.82 -5.09
CA ALA A 206 -25.48 -28.52 -5.79
C ALA A 206 -25.30 -27.44 -6.87
N ALA A 207 -24.53 -26.39 -6.58
CA ALA A 207 -24.27 -25.30 -7.53
C ALA A 207 -23.45 -25.75 -8.76
N ALA A 208 -22.78 -26.91 -8.70
CA ALA A 208 -22.02 -27.48 -9.80
C ALA A 208 -22.85 -28.41 -10.72
N LEU A 209 -24.13 -28.65 -10.40
CA LEU A 209 -25.08 -29.47 -11.16
C LEU A 209 -25.89 -28.64 -12.16
#